data_AF-A0A9P1DPM9-F1
#
_entry.id   AF-A0A9P1DPM9-F1
#
_cell.length_a   1.000
_cell.length_b   1.000
_cell.length_c   1.000
_cell.angle_alpha   90.00
_cell.angle_beta   90.00
_cell.angle_gamma   90.00
#
_symmetry.space_group_name_H-M   'P 1'
#
loop_
_entity.id
_entity.type
_entity.pdbx_description
1 polymer ?
#
loop_
_entity_poly.entity_id
_entity_poly.type
_entity_poly.pdbx_seq_one_letter_code
_entity_poly.pdbx_strand_id
1 'polypeptide(L)'
;WEQPPMAPRGAWLLPTLVGACLSSLTFLRPAAPRGVRRLRTARAAEKDAVDAVLRTVSGMNSDDLERLVEELMPTLYRKKVALRDRLRPRRIILVRHGQSEGNKDSRAYEDIPDNQIQLTDLGLLQGEAAGAQIRTLVGNGTVRFFYSPYMRTRQTLQCVLKAFEGQQVEMCAEPRLREQDFGNFQDAEQMAKVYEERQKFGRFYYRFPNGEAGTDVFDRVSDFWSTLLRSMDTSPVENLVLVTHGLLMRIFCMVYFHWTVGECEEVWNPSNCEVWALEKAMAQGGYRGYRLAGRWRPSPLGGRFKEIRFGDKKNTPLWNHMKCRRGPRVLTPGDRSILDDPMFTHLQPPDQPVAPVEKQRRRHHLETGGL
;
A
#
# COMPACT_ATOMS: atom_id res chain seq x y z
N TRP A 1 -18.55 70.41 9.47
CA TRP A 1 -18.75 70.08 8.06
C TRP A 1 -17.59 69.23 7.64
N GLU A 2 -17.69 67.92 7.81
CA GLU A 2 -16.86 66.93 7.10
C GLU A 2 -17.41 65.55 7.49
N GLN A 3 -18.02 64.89 6.50
CA GLN A 3 -18.39 63.48 6.59
C GLN A 3 -17.18 62.62 6.21
N PRO A 4 -17.02 61.42 6.78
CA PRO A 4 -15.99 60.48 6.35
C PRO A 4 -16.30 59.94 4.95
N PRO A 5 -15.28 59.59 4.15
CA PRO A 5 -15.48 59.08 2.80
C PRO A 5 -16.14 57.70 2.81
N MET A 6 -17.15 57.52 1.96
CA MET A 6 -17.81 56.25 1.70
C MET A 6 -16.82 55.22 1.14
N ALA A 7 -16.80 54.04 1.73
CA ALA A 7 -16.15 52.86 1.16
C ALA A 7 -16.80 52.46 -0.19
N PRO A 8 -16.02 52.02 -1.19
CA PRO A 8 -16.58 51.57 -2.47
C PRO A 8 -17.42 50.30 -2.27
N ARG A 9 -18.72 50.43 -2.53
CA ARG A 9 -19.67 49.31 -2.62
C ARG A 9 -19.33 48.46 -3.85
N GLY A 10 -18.44 47.49 -3.71
CA GLY A 10 -18.10 46.57 -4.81
C GLY A 10 -17.20 45.38 -4.45
N ALA A 11 -16.39 45.48 -3.40
CA ALA A 11 -15.36 44.46 -3.10
C ALA A 11 -15.86 43.17 -2.42
N TRP A 12 -17.13 43.09 -2.01
CA TRP A 12 -17.66 41.96 -1.25
C TRP A 12 -18.47 40.94 -2.09
N LEU A 13 -18.64 41.18 -3.39
CA LEU A 13 -19.45 40.33 -4.28
C LEU A 13 -18.65 39.34 -5.13
N LEU A 14 -17.33 39.52 -5.27
CA LEU A 14 -16.49 38.61 -6.07
C LEU A 14 -16.18 37.26 -5.39
N PRO A 15 -15.85 37.21 -4.08
CA PRO A 15 -15.58 35.92 -3.40
C PRO A 15 -16.82 35.01 -3.36
N THR A 16 -18.01 35.61 -3.36
CA THR A 16 -19.29 34.92 -3.28
C THR A 16 -19.71 34.33 -4.63
N LEU A 17 -19.44 34.97 -5.77
CA LEU A 17 -19.78 34.44 -7.09
C LEU A 17 -18.85 33.29 -7.53
N VAL A 18 -17.53 33.42 -7.36
CA VAL A 18 -16.57 32.36 -7.68
C VAL A 18 -16.69 31.20 -6.68
N GLY A 19 -16.89 31.51 -5.40
CA GLY A 19 -17.21 30.54 -4.36
C GLY A 19 -18.53 29.81 -4.59
N ALA A 20 -19.57 30.50 -5.07
CA ALA A 20 -20.86 29.91 -5.44
C ALA A 20 -20.74 28.98 -6.66
N CYS A 21 -20.03 29.37 -7.72
CA CYS A 21 -19.75 28.51 -8.88
C CYS A 21 -18.96 27.24 -8.50
N LEU A 22 -17.99 27.34 -7.58
CA LEU A 22 -17.20 26.20 -7.10
C LEU A 22 -17.90 25.31 -6.07
N SER A 23 -18.94 25.81 -5.40
CA SER A 23 -19.78 25.04 -4.48
C SER A 23 -20.98 24.38 -5.16
N SER A 24 -21.42 24.90 -6.31
CA SER A 24 -22.45 24.30 -7.17
C SER A 24 -21.91 23.19 -8.10
N LEU A 25 -20.59 23.04 -8.23
CA LEU A 25 -19.92 21.84 -8.77
C LEU A 25 -20.11 20.64 -7.82
N THR A 26 -21.32 20.10 -7.77
CA THR A 26 -21.60 18.80 -7.19
C THR A 26 -21.17 17.72 -8.17
N PHE A 27 -19.94 17.21 -8.01
CA PHE A 27 -19.50 16.03 -8.76
C PHE A 27 -20.38 14.83 -8.37
N LEU A 28 -21.30 14.48 -9.28
CA LEU A 28 -22.22 13.36 -9.19
C LEU A 28 -21.48 12.08 -8.77
N ARG A 29 -22.11 11.30 -7.88
CA ARG A 29 -21.70 9.93 -7.56
C ARG A 29 -21.48 9.14 -8.87
N PRO A 30 -20.52 8.21 -8.93
CA PRO A 30 -20.42 7.31 -10.07
C PRO A 30 -21.70 6.46 -10.09
N ALA A 31 -22.58 6.72 -11.06
CA ALA A 31 -23.75 5.90 -11.32
C ALA A 31 -23.33 4.72 -12.20
N ALA A 32 -23.89 3.54 -11.90
CA ALA A 32 -23.79 2.33 -12.70
C ALA A 32 -24.20 2.59 -14.18
N PRO A 33 -23.80 1.72 -15.13
CA PRO A 33 -23.67 2.09 -16.54
C PRO A 33 -25.03 2.12 -17.26
N ARG A 34 -25.76 3.22 -17.10
CA ARG A 34 -26.83 3.66 -18.00
C ARG A 34 -26.77 5.19 -18.12
N GLY A 35 -26.14 5.73 -19.17
CA GLY A 35 -26.23 7.17 -19.43
C GLY A 35 -25.12 7.85 -20.22
N VAL A 36 -24.79 7.37 -21.43
CA VAL A 36 -23.89 8.09 -22.35
C VAL A 36 -24.43 9.50 -22.69
N ARG A 37 -25.75 9.71 -22.62
CA ARG A 37 -26.41 10.99 -22.90
C ARG A 37 -26.29 12.01 -21.75
N ARG A 38 -26.32 11.56 -20.48
CA ARG A 38 -26.15 12.43 -19.29
C ARG A 38 -24.72 12.93 -19.11
N LEU A 39 -23.73 12.12 -19.51
CA LEU A 39 -22.31 12.50 -19.47
C LEU A 39 -21.96 13.61 -20.46
N ARG A 40 -22.58 13.64 -21.66
CA ARG A 40 -22.35 14.71 -22.64
C ARG A 40 -22.94 16.05 -22.21
N THR A 41 -24.14 16.06 -21.64
CA THR A 41 -24.79 17.28 -21.15
C THR A 41 -24.08 17.84 -19.91
N ALA A 42 -23.60 16.98 -19.00
CA ALA A 42 -22.80 17.40 -17.86
C ALA A 42 -21.45 17.99 -18.28
N ARG A 43 -20.75 17.34 -19.24
CA ARG A 43 -19.50 17.88 -19.81
C ARG A 43 -19.68 19.21 -20.54
N ALA A 44 -20.81 19.41 -21.23
CA ALA A 44 -21.12 20.67 -21.91
C ALA A 44 -21.36 21.80 -20.91
N ALA A 45 -22.16 21.55 -19.86
CA ALA A 45 -22.39 22.52 -18.79
C ALA A 45 -21.12 22.83 -17.97
N GLU A 46 -20.26 21.83 -17.74
CA GLU A 46 -18.95 22.03 -17.12
C GLU A 46 -18.02 22.87 -18.01
N LYS A 47 -18.04 22.63 -19.33
CA LYS A 47 -17.27 23.42 -20.29
C LYS A 47 -17.75 24.87 -20.33
N ASP A 48 -19.06 25.12 -20.35
CA ASP A 48 -19.62 26.47 -20.34
C ASP A 48 -19.28 27.23 -19.05
N ALA A 49 -19.27 26.53 -17.90
CA ALA A 49 -18.85 27.10 -16.62
C ALA A 49 -17.36 27.41 -16.59
N VAL A 50 -16.51 26.51 -17.10
CA VAL A 50 -15.06 26.75 -17.23
C VAL A 50 -14.79 27.91 -18.19
N ASP A 51 -15.46 27.95 -19.35
CA ASP A 51 -15.32 29.02 -20.34
C ASP A 51 -15.87 30.37 -19.81
N ALA A 52 -16.88 30.36 -18.94
CA ALA A 52 -17.34 31.55 -18.23
C ALA A 52 -16.29 32.06 -17.24
N VAL A 53 -15.71 31.17 -16.42
CA VAL A 53 -14.62 31.53 -15.51
C VAL A 53 -13.41 32.04 -16.29
N LEU A 54 -13.00 31.36 -17.36
CA LEU A 54 -11.87 31.78 -18.20
C LEU A 54 -12.11 33.15 -18.84
N ARG A 55 -13.34 33.47 -19.27
CA ARG A 55 -13.70 34.81 -19.77
C ARG A 55 -13.59 35.88 -18.69
N THR A 56 -14.07 35.60 -17.48
CA THR A 56 -13.93 36.51 -16.33
C THR A 56 -12.46 36.76 -15.98
N VAL A 57 -11.65 35.70 -15.99
CA VAL A 57 -10.22 35.74 -15.69
C VAL A 57 -9.43 36.46 -16.79
N SER A 58 -9.82 36.33 -18.05
CA SER A 58 -9.15 36.99 -19.19
C SER A 58 -9.25 38.52 -19.17
N GLY A 59 -10.20 39.08 -18.42
CA GLY A 59 -10.36 40.53 -18.25
C GLY A 59 -9.62 41.11 -17.05
N MET A 60 -8.92 40.30 -16.26
CA MET A 60 -8.21 40.74 -15.04
C MET A 60 -6.83 41.30 -15.38
N ASN A 61 -6.37 42.27 -14.58
CA ASN A 61 -4.96 42.66 -14.59
C ASN A 61 -4.10 41.61 -13.87
N SER A 62 -2.78 41.75 -13.94
CA SER A 62 -1.82 40.78 -13.38
C SER A 62 -2.00 40.58 -11.87
N ASP A 63 -2.18 41.66 -11.11
CA ASP A 63 -2.24 41.61 -9.64
C ASP A 63 -3.53 40.94 -9.14
N ASP A 64 -4.66 41.23 -9.79
CA ASP A 64 -5.94 40.61 -9.49
C ASP A 64 -5.96 39.12 -9.86
N LEU A 65 -5.28 38.75 -10.95
CA LEU A 65 -5.09 37.36 -11.36
C LEU A 65 -4.24 36.59 -10.35
N GLU A 66 -3.15 37.17 -9.88
CA GLU A 66 -2.26 36.57 -8.88
C GLU A 66 -3.01 36.30 -7.57
N ARG A 67 -3.76 37.28 -7.06
CA ARG A 67 -4.61 37.11 -5.86
C ARG A 67 -5.66 36.00 -6.04
N LEU A 68 -6.32 35.95 -7.19
CA LEU A 68 -7.30 34.91 -7.47
C LEU A 68 -6.67 33.50 -7.46
N VAL A 69 -5.48 33.36 -8.03
CA VAL A 69 -4.72 32.09 -8.00
C VAL A 69 -4.37 31.71 -6.56
N GLU A 70 -3.85 32.65 -5.77
CA GLU A 70 -3.53 32.41 -4.35
C GLU A 70 -4.73 31.98 -3.52
N GLU A 71 -5.93 32.55 -3.76
CA GLU A 71 -7.15 32.17 -3.06
C GLU A 71 -7.72 30.82 -3.49
N LEU A 72 -7.71 30.53 -4.81
CA LEU A 72 -8.33 29.33 -5.37
C LEU A 72 -7.47 28.08 -5.22
N MET A 73 -6.17 28.20 -5.42
CA MET A 73 -5.26 27.04 -5.49
C MET A 73 -5.29 26.17 -4.21
N PRO A 74 -5.26 26.72 -2.99
CA PRO A 74 -5.37 25.91 -1.77
C PRO A 74 -6.71 25.14 -1.68
N THR A 75 -7.79 25.75 -2.15
CA THR A 75 -9.14 25.14 -2.12
C THR A 75 -9.27 24.04 -3.17
N LEU A 76 -8.83 24.29 -4.40
CA LEU A 76 -8.80 23.30 -5.47
C LEU A 76 -7.90 22.12 -5.11
N TYR A 77 -6.74 22.39 -4.52
CA TYR A 77 -5.83 21.35 -4.05
C TYR A 77 -6.47 20.48 -2.96
N ARG A 78 -7.11 21.08 -1.94
CA ARG A 78 -7.84 20.34 -0.90
C ARG A 78 -8.96 19.47 -1.49
N LYS A 79 -9.75 20.01 -2.43
CA LYS A 79 -10.80 19.23 -3.12
C LYS A 79 -10.22 18.08 -3.93
N LYS A 80 -9.13 18.30 -4.67
CA LYS A 80 -8.42 17.26 -5.44
C LYS A 80 -7.92 16.13 -4.53
N VAL A 81 -7.30 16.47 -3.40
CA VAL A 81 -6.84 15.49 -2.41
C VAL A 81 -8.02 14.70 -1.83
N ALA A 82 -9.09 15.38 -1.40
CA ALA A 82 -10.27 14.70 -0.86
C ALA A 82 -10.94 13.75 -1.87
N LEU A 83 -11.01 14.15 -3.15
CA LEU A 83 -11.52 13.28 -4.21
C LEU A 83 -10.62 12.05 -4.37
N ARG A 84 -9.30 12.24 -4.54
CA ARG A 84 -8.33 11.16 -4.66
C ARG A 84 -8.45 10.18 -3.50
N ASP A 85 -8.51 10.71 -2.28
CA ASP A 85 -8.62 9.94 -1.05
C ASP A 85 -9.93 9.16 -1.00
N ARG A 86 -11.04 9.71 -1.48
CA ARG A 86 -12.32 8.99 -1.63
C ARG A 86 -12.23 7.86 -2.65
N LEU A 87 -11.55 8.07 -3.77
CA LEU A 87 -11.38 7.09 -4.85
C LEU A 87 -10.44 5.93 -4.49
N ARG A 88 -9.60 6.08 -3.46
CA ARG A 88 -8.75 4.98 -2.98
C ARG A 88 -9.60 3.75 -2.58
N PRO A 89 -9.22 2.54 -3.01
CA PRO A 89 -9.84 1.29 -2.59
C PRO A 89 -10.01 1.19 -1.07
N ARG A 90 -11.04 0.47 -0.63
CA ARG A 90 -11.18 0.08 0.78
C ARG A 90 -10.08 -0.88 1.21
N ARG A 91 -9.66 -1.77 0.30
CA ARG A 91 -8.66 -2.80 0.58
C ARG A 91 -7.67 -3.01 -0.56
N ILE A 92 -6.45 -3.32 -0.18
CA ILE A 92 -5.44 -3.97 -1.02
C ILE A 92 -5.15 -5.32 -0.38
N ILE A 93 -5.37 -6.40 -1.12
CA ILE A 93 -5.29 -7.77 -0.62
C ILE A 93 -4.15 -8.46 -1.37
N LEU A 94 -3.15 -8.91 -0.63
CA LEU A 94 -2.01 -9.64 -1.18
C LEU A 94 -2.23 -11.13 -0.95
N VAL A 95 -2.01 -11.95 -1.98
CA VAL A 95 -2.26 -13.40 -1.94
C VAL A 95 -1.04 -14.12 -2.49
N ARG A 96 -0.41 -14.97 -1.67
CA ARG A 96 0.64 -15.88 -2.16
C ARG A 96 -0.02 -17.01 -2.95
N HIS A 97 0.60 -17.47 -4.04
CA HIS A 97 0.16 -18.68 -4.73
C HIS A 97 0.04 -19.91 -3.81
N GLY A 98 -0.78 -20.89 -4.23
CA GLY A 98 -0.93 -22.19 -3.56
C GLY A 98 0.35 -23.02 -3.58
N GLN A 99 0.37 -24.16 -2.90
CA GLN A 99 1.52 -25.05 -2.93
C GLN A 99 1.83 -25.47 -4.37
N SER A 100 3.06 -25.22 -4.81
CA SER A 100 3.54 -25.67 -6.12
C SER A 100 4.32 -26.98 -6.04
N GLU A 101 4.52 -27.63 -7.18
CA GLU A 101 5.42 -28.79 -7.31
C GLU A 101 6.79 -28.45 -6.75
N GLY A 102 7.36 -27.30 -7.14
CA GLY A 102 8.62 -26.77 -6.60
C GLY A 102 8.62 -26.41 -5.11
N ASN A 103 7.46 -26.28 -4.45
CA ASN A 103 7.40 -26.16 -2.99
C ASN A 103 7.38 -27.52 -2.30
N LYS A 104 6.87 -28.55 -2.98
CA LYS A 104 6.83 -29.92 -2.49
C LYS A 104 8.18 -30.62 -2.69
N ASP A 105 8.79 -30.41 -3.85
CA ASP A 105 10.10 -30.94 -4.23
C ASP A 105 10.86 -29.89 -5.05
N SER A 106 11.99 -29.40 -4.51
CA SER A 106 12.80 -28.38 -5.18
C SER A 106 13.44 -28.87 -6.48
N ARG A 107 13.56 -30.19 -6.70
CA ARG A 107 14.09 -30.75 -7.95
C ARG A 107 13.25 -30.40 -9.17
N ALA A 108 11.98 -30.03 -8.98
CA ALA A 108 11.15 -29.57 -10.09
C ALA A 108 11.79 -28.40 -10.87
N TYR A 109 12.60 -27.57 -10.21
CA TYR A 109 13.29 -26.44 -10.86
C TYR A 109 14.54 -26.83 -11.67
N GLU A 110 14.93 -28.11 -11.68
CA GLU A 110 16.04 -28.61 -12.50
C GLU A 110 15.62 -28.76 -13.96
N ASP A 111 14.38 -29.18 -14.20
CA ASP A 111 13.88 -29.49 -15.56
C ASP A 111 12.73 -28.58 -16.02
N ILE A 112 12.01 -27.95 -15.07
CA ILE A 112 10.86 -27.10 -15.38
C ILE A 112 11.22 -25.64 -15.11
N PRO A 113 11.08 -24.74 -16.10
CA PRO A 113 11.27 -23.31 -15.89
C PRO A 113 10.38 -22.79 -14.75
N ASP A 114 10.91 -21.95 -13.85
CA ASP A 114 10.19 -21.47 -12.66
C ASP A 114 8.80 -20.88 -13.02
N ASN A 115 8.71 -20.13 -14.11
CA ASN A 115 7.46 -19.53 -14.56
C ASN A 115 6.38 -20.55 -15.00
N GLN A 116 6.75 -21.80 -15.29
CA GLN A 116 5.86 -22.89 -15.71
C GLN A 116 5.51 -23.89 -14.60
N ILE A 117 6.21 -23.84 -13.46
CA ILE A 117 5.93 -24.72 -12.32
C ILE A 117 4.46 -24.64 -11.91
N GLN A 118 3.81 -25.80 -11.79
CA GLN A 118 2.39 -25.91 -11.53
C GLN A 118 2.06 -26.01 -10.03
N LEU A 119 0.79 -25.82 -9.70
CA LEU A 119 0.24 -26.15 -8.40
C LEU A 119 0.09 -27.66 -8.23
N THR A 120 0.22 -28.12 -6.98
CA THR A 120 -0.23 -29.45 -6.57
C THR A 120 -1.74 -29.46 -6.33
N ASP A 121 -2.35 -30.64 -6.18
CA ASP A 121 -3.76 -30.76 -5.79
C ASP A 121 -4.06 -30.02 -4.47
N LEU A 122 -3.14 -30.09 -3.51
CA LEU A 122 -3.23 -29.31 -2.28
C LEU A 122 -3.21 -27.81 -2.56
N GLY A 123 -2.37 -27.35 -3.49
CA GLY A 123 -2.31 -25.96 -3.91
C GLY A 123 -3.61 -25.46 -4.55
N LEU A 124 -4.30 -26.31 -5.32
CA LEU A 124 -5.62 -25.99 -5.88
C LEU A 124 -6.68 -25.81 -4.78
N LEU A 125 -6.76 -26.76 -3.84
CA LEU A 125 -7.68 -26.67 -2.69
C LEU A 125 -7.40 -25.45 -1.81
N GLN A 126 -6.12 -25.13 -1.60
CA GLN A 126 -5.70 -23.91 -0.91
C GLN A 126 -6.19 -22.65 -1.62
N GLY A 127 -6.16 -22.63 -2.96
CA GLY A 127 -6.65 -21.52 -3.78
C GLY A 127 -8.15 -21.31 -3.63
N GLU A 128 -8.94 -22.38 -3.61
CA GLU A 128 -10.39 -22.30 -3.38
C GLU A 128 -10.72 -21.76 -1.98
N ALA A 129 -10.01 -22.25 -0.96
CA ALA A 129 -10.16 -21.75 0.42
C ALA A 129 -9.81 -20.27 0.54
N ALA A 130 -8.72 -19.82 -0.12
CA ALA A 130 -8.38 -18.40 -0.20
C ALA A 130 -9.46 -17.60 -0.93
N GLY A 131 -10.03 -18.12 -2.02
CA GLY A 131 -11.16 -17.52 -2.73
C GLY A 131 -12.35 -17.25 -1.83
N ALA A 132 -12.79 -18.25 -1.07
CA ALA A 132 -13.89 -18.12 -0.11
C ALA A 132 -13.60 -17.06 0.96
N GLN A 133 -12.37 -17.03 1.48
CA GLN A 133 -11.96 -16.01 2.45
C GLN A 133 -11.97 -14.60 1.85
N ILE A 134 -11.44 -14.43 0.64
CA ILE A 134 -11.42 -13.13 -0.04
C ILE A 134 -12.85 -12.68 -0.33
N ARG A 135 -13.73 -13.59 -0.79
CA ARG A 135 -15.14 -13.29 -1.02
C ARG A 135 -15.83 -12.79 0.25
N THR A 136 -15.56 -13.42 1.39
CA THR A 136 -16.07 -12.99 2.69
C THR A 136 -15.62 -11.56 3.05
N LEU A 137 -14.37 -11.21 2.75
CA LEU A 137 -13.82 -9.88 3.04
C LEU A 137 -14.39 -8.77 2.15
N VAL A 138 -14.53 -9.06 0.86
CA VAL A 138 -14.92 -8.05 -0.13
C VAL A 138 -16.44 -7.92 -0.29
N GLY A 139 -17.20 -8.96 0.09
CA GLY A 139 -18.66 -9.00 -0.05
C GLY A 139 -19.09 -8.87 -1.51
N ASN A 140 -19.99 -7.93 -1.78
CA ASN A 140 -20.43 -7.57 -3.14
C ASN A 140 -19.71 -6.34 -3.69
N GLY A 141 -18.64 -5.90 -3.04
CA GLY A 141 -17.88 -4.74 -3.50
C GLY A 141 -17.20 -5.02 -4.85
N THR A 142 -16.94 -3.97 -5.61
CA THR A 142 -16.19 -4.07 -6.87
C THR A 142 -14.75 -4.57 -6.62
N VAL A 143 -14.26 -5.45 -7.49
CA VAL A 143 -12.94 -6.11 -7.34
C VAL A 143 -12.16 -6.04 -8.63
N ARG A 144 -10.88 -5.65 -8.52
CA ARG A 144 -9.88 -5.83 -9.58
C ARG A 144 -8.75 -6.72 -9.10
N PHE A 145 -8.43 -7.72 -9.91
CA PHE A 145 -7.32 -8.64 -9.73
C PHE A 145 -6.12 -8.19 -10.55
N PHE A 146 -4.96 -8.08 -9.90
CA PHE A 146 -3.66 -8.08 -10.54
C PHE A 146 -2.99 -9.43 -10.28
N TYR A 147 -2.32 -9.99 -11.27
CA TYR A 147 -1.69 -11.30 -11.09
C TYR A 147 -0.37 -11.42 -11.84
N SER A 148 0.55 -12.17 -11.22
CA SER A 148 1.80 -12.59 -11.84
C SER A 148 1.54 -13.55 -13.01
N PRO A 149 2.33 -13.48 -14.09
CA PRO A 149 2.17 -14.36 -15.25
C PRO A 149 2.55 -15.83 -14.97
N TYR A 150 3.13 -16.15 -13.82
CA TYR A 150 3.59 -17.52 -13.52
C TYR A 150 2.41 -18.51 -13.48
N MET A 151 2.65 -19.76 -13.87
CA MET A 151 1.61 -20.77 -13.97
C MET A 151 0.91 -20.99 -12.62
N ARG A 152 1.69 -21.20 -11.54
CA ARG A 152 1.16 -21.34 -10.17
C ARG A 152 0.26 -20.18 -9.70
N THR A 153 0.56 -18.94 -10.08
CA THR A 153 -0.27 -17.77 -9.73
C THR A 153 -1.54 -17.71 -10.57
N ARG A 154 -1.48 -18.06 -11.86
CA ARG A 154 -2.65 -18.17 -12.74
C ARG A 154 -3.60 -19.28 -12.27
N GLN A 155 -3.09 -20.46 -11.92
CA GLN A 155 -3.88 -21.56 -11.37
C GLN A 155 -4.48 -21.20 -10.00
N THR A 156 -3.73 -20.49 -9.15
CA THR A 156 -4.27 -19.98 -7.88
C THR A 156 -5.43 -19.02 -8.13
N LEU A 157 -5.26 -18.07 -9.05
CA LEU A 157 -6.30 -17.11 -9.43
C LEU A 157 -7.54 -17.82 -9.98
N GLN A 158 -7.37 -18.82 -10.83
CA GLN A 158 -8.49 -19.62 -11.34
C GLN A 158 -9.31 -20.24 -10.21
N CYS A 159 -8.65 -20.81 -9.19
CA CYS A 159 -9.32 -21.37 -8.02
C CYS A 159 -10.02 -20.28 -7.18
N VAL A 160 -9.37 -19.13 -6.98
CA VAL A 160 -9.93 -17.98 -6.25
C VAL A 160 -11.21 -17.48 -6.93
N LEU A 161 -11.23 -17.41 -8.27
CA LEU A 161 -12.35 -16.88 -9.05
C LEU A 161 -13.63 -17.72 -8.95
N LYS A 162 -13.56 -18.99 -8.57
CA LYS A 162 -14.75 -19.82 -8.30
C LYS A 162 -15.66 -19.18 -7.23
N ALA A 163 -15.07 -18.52 -6.23
CA ALA A 163 -15.82 -17.81 -5.18
C ALA A 163 -16.49 -16.51 -5.69
N PHE A 164 -16.23 -16.10 -6.93
CA PHE A 164 -16.76 -14.89 -7.57
C PHE A 164 -17.72 -15.20 -8.73
N GLU A 165 -18.15 -16.45 -8.88
CA GLU A 165 -19.15 -16.82 -9.87
C GLU A 165 -20.40 -15.92 -9.78
N GLY A 166 -20.87 -15.45 -10.94
CA GLY A 166 -21.99 -14.51 -11.05
C GLY A 166 -21.67 -13.05 -10.77
N GLN A 167 -20.44 -12.70 -10.36
CA GLN A 167 -20.00 -11.32 -10.16
C GLN A 167 -19.04 -10.87 -11.28
N GLN A 168 -19.27 -9.68 -11.85
CA GLN A 168 -18.30 -9.06 -12.74
C GLN A 168 -17.08 -8.59 -11.95
N VAL A 169 -15.89 -9.00 -12.41
CA VAL A 169 -14.59 -8.60 -11.84
C VAL A 169 -13.67 -8.10 -12.95
N GLU A 170 -12.69 -7.27 -12.57
CA GLU A 170 -11.65 -6.80 -13.49
C GLU A 170 -10.36 -7.60 -13.31
N MET A 171 -9.62 -7.86 -14.40
CA MET A 171 -8.39 -8.65 -14.38
C MET A 171 -7.27 -7.96 -15.14
N CYS A 172 -6.07 -7.94 -14.56
CA CYS A 172 -4.88 -7.33 -15.14
C CYS A 172 -3.68 -8.26 -14.93
N ALA A 173 -3.10 -8.77 -16.01
CA ALA A 173 -1.79 -9.43 -15.94
C ALA A 173 -0.72 -8.38 -15.66
N GLU A 174 0.19 -8.67 -14.74
CA GLU A 174 1.28 -7.75 -14.37
C GLU A 174 2.61 -8.51 -14.25
N PRO A 175 3.49 -8.43 -15.26
CA PRO A 175 4.79 -9.09 -15.24
C PRO A 175 5.66 -8.73 -14.04
N ARG A 176 5.59 -7.48 -13.55
CA ARG A 176 6.35 -7.04 -12.37
C ARG A 176 5.91 -7.72 -11.07
N LEU A 177 4.82 -8.48 -11.07
CA LEU A 177 4.37 -9.28 -9.91
C LEU A 177 5.00 -10.68 -9.86
N ARG A 178 5.96 -11.04 -10.72
CA ARG A 178 6.71 -12.31 -10.65
C ARG A 178 7.58 -12.45 -9.39
N GLU A 179 7.94 -13.69 -9.04
CA GLU A 179 8.83 -13.97 -7.90
C GLU A 179 10.24 -13.43 -8.17
N GLN A 180 11.09 -13.36 -7.15
CA GLN A 180 12.53 -13.20 -7.36
C GLN A 180 13.06 -14.27 -8.31
N ASP A 181 13.76 -13.86 -9.36
CA ASP A 181 14.40 -14.83 -10.26
C ASP A 181 15.64 -15.41 -9.57
N PHE A 182 15.71 -16.74 -9.45
CA PHE A 182 16.83 -17.45 -8.84
C PHE A 182 17.88 -17.93 -9.86
N GLY A 183 17.80 -17.46 -11.10
CA GLY A 183 18.54 -17.98 -12.24
C GLY A 183 17.63 -18.75 -13.19
N ASN A 184 18.24 -19.52 -14.10
CA ASN A 184 17.53 -20.35 -15.07
C ASN A 184 17.06 -21.66 -14.41
N PHE A 185 17.74 -22.78 -14.68
CA PHE A 185 17.53 -24.04 -13.97
C PHE A 185 18.33 -24.08 -12.67
N GLN A 186 17.78 -24.73 -11.66
CA GLN A 186 18.27 -24.71 -10.29
C GLN A 186 18.76 -26.10 -9.88
N ASP A 187 20.00 -26.43 -10.23
CA ASP A 187 20.68 -27.64 -9.75
C ASP A 187 20.74 -27.64 -8.21
N ALA A 188 20.26 -28.72 -7.58
CA ALA A 188 20.12 -28.77 -6.13
C ALA A 188 21.44 -28.58 -5.37
N GLU A 189 22.56 -29.13 -5.86
CA GLU A 189 23.86 -29.01 -5.21
C GLU A 189 24.43 -27.60 -5.32
N GLN A 190 24.34 -27.00 -6.51
CA GLN A 190 24.76 -25.61 -6.74
C GLN A 190 23.91 -24.65 -5.92
N MET A 191 22.58 -24.85 -5.90
CA MET A 191 21.67 -24.02 -5.13
C MET A 191 21.93 -24.10 -3.63
N ALA A 192 22.34 -25.25 -3.09
CA ALA A 192 22.72 -25.37 -1.69
C ALA A 192 23.89 -24.43 -1.34
N LYS A 193 24.92 -24.36 -2.20
CA LYS A 193 26.07 -23.47 -2.03
C LYS A 193 25.66 -21.99 -2.13
N VAL A 194 24.82 -21.67 -3.11
CA VAL A 194 24.25 -20.32 -3.31
C VAL A 194 23.46 -19.88 -2.07
N TYR A 195 22.65 -20.78 -1.49
CA TYR A 195 21.91 -20.46 -0.27
C TYR A 195 22.82 -20.26 0.94
N GLU A 196 23.89 -21.04 1.09
CA GLU A 196 24.86 -20.85 2.17
C GLU A 196 25.57 -19.50 2.05
N GLU A 197 26.04 -19.15 0.85
CA GLU A 197 26.66 -17.86 0.58
C GLU A 197 25.68 -16.71 0.88
N ARG A 198 24.43 -16.85 0.42
CA ARG A 198 23.38 -15.86 0.68
C ARG A 198 23.14 -15.61 2.16
N GLN A 199 23.20 -16.65 3.02
CA GLN A 199 23.03 -16.45 4.46
C GLN A 199 24.16 -15.60 5.05
N LYS A 200 25.39 -15.72 4.52
CA LYS A 200 26.54 -14.93 4.95
C LYS A 200 26.48 -13.49 4.40
N PHE A 201 26.02 -13.32 3.17
CA PHE A 201 26.00 -12.02 2.49
C PHE A 201 24.83 -11.12 2.92
N GLY A 202 23.66 -11.70 3.18
CA GLY A 202 22.44 -10.97 3.49
C GLY A 202 21.37 -11.13 2.41
N ARG A 203 20.12 -11.35 2.84
CA ARG A 203 19.04 -11.86 1.98
C ARG A 203 18.55 -10.84 0.98
N PHE A 204 18.56 -9.55 1.34
CA PHE A 204 18.07 -8.45 0.50
C PHE A 204 19.06 -8.04 -0.59
N TYR A 205 20.36 -8.07 -0.31
CA TYR A 205 21.41 -7.58 -1.22
C TYR A 205 22.04 -8.67 -2.09
N TYR A 206 21.95 -9.94 -1.69
CA TYR A 206 22.54 -11.04 -2.44
C TYR A 206 21.87 -11.22 -3.81
N ARG A 207 22.68 -11.33 -4.87
CA ARG A 207 22.24 -11.57 -6.24
C ARG A 207 22.48 -13.01 -6.64
N PHE A 208 21.42 -13.68 -7.06
CA PHE A 208 21.54 -15.03 -7.58
C PHE A 208 22.27 -15.02 -8.93
N PRO A 209 23.10 -16.05 -9.23
CA PRO A 209 23.69 -16.20 -10.55
C PRO A 209 22.62 -16.22 -11.64
N ASN A 210 22.73 -15.35 -12.65
CA ASN A 210 21.73 -15.14 -13.70
C ASN A 210 20.31 -14.80 -13.18
N GLY A 211 20.20 -14.33 -11.94
CA GLY A 211 18.94 -14.00 -11.27
C GLY A 211 18.92 -12.58 -10.72
N GLU A 212 17.98 -12.34 -9.81
CA GLU A 212 17.73 -11.05 -9.19
C GLU A 212 18.31 -11.00 -7.76
N ALA A 213 18.71 -9.81 -7.32
CA ALA A 213 18.78 -9.49 -5.91
C ALA A 213 17.42 -9.00 -5.38
N GLY A 214 17.26 -8.95 -4.05
CA GLY A 214 16.08 -8.34 -3.43
C GLY A 214 15.92 -6.86 -3.77
N THR A 215 17.02 -6.15 -4.06
CA THR A 215 17.02 -4.77 -4.56
C THR A 215 16.31 -4.65 -5.92
N ASP A 216 16.56 -5.60 -6.83
CA ASP A 216 15.97 -5.58 -8.17
C ASP A 216 14.44 -5.77 -8.09
N VAL A 217 14.00 -6.64 -7.16
CA VAL A 217 12.59 -6.84 -6.83
C VAL A 217 11.97 -5.57 -6.21
N PHE A 218 12.70 -4.88 -5.34
CA PHE A 218 12.26 -3.62 -4.73
C PHE A 218 12.02 -2.53 -5.79
N ASP A 219 12.91 -2.39 -6.76
CA ASP A 219 12.81 -1.38 -7.81
C ASP A 219 11.58 -1.62 -8.70
N ARG A 220 11.37 -2.86 -9.18
CA ARG A 220 10.20 -3.16 -10.02
C ARG A 220 8.87 -3.05 -9.27
N VAL A 221 8.85 -3.36 -7.97
CA VAL A 221 7.65 -3.17 -7.13
C VAL A 221 7.38 -1.69 -6.87
N SER A 222 8.43 -0.87 -6.72
CA SER A 222 8.32 0.59 -6.60
C SER A 222 7.74 1.23 -7.87
N ASP A 223 8.19 0.77 -9.04
CA ASP A 223 7.62 1.18 -10.33
C ASP A 223 6.16 0.70 -10.50
N PHE A 224 5.87 -0.56 -10.18
CA PHE A 224 4.50 -1.09 -10.19
C PHE A 224 3.57 -0.29 -9.27
N TRP A 225 4.03 0.08 -8.07
CA TRP A 225 3.26 0.88 -7.12
C TRP A 225 2.79 2.22 -7.72
N SER A 226 3.65 2.87 -8.50
CA SER A 226 3.30 4.10 -9.23
C SER A 226 2.19 3.85 -10.27
N THR A 227 2.25 2.73 -10.98
CA THR A 227 1.18 2.32 -11.91
C THR A 227 -0.12 2.00 -11.17
N LEU A 228 -0.03 1.29 -10.05
CA LEU A 228 -1.18 0.94 -9.23
C LEU A 228 -1.91 2.19 -8.73
N LEU A 229 -1.17 3.20 -8.23
CA LEU A 229 -1.73 4.48 -7.81
C LEU A 229 -2.52 5.19 -8.92
N ARG A 230 -1.97 5.26 -10.14
CA ARG A 230 -2.67 5.84 -11.30
C ARG A 230 -3.93 5.05 -11.66
N SER A 231 -3.90 3.72 -11.54
CA SER A 231 -5.07 2.89 -11.79
C SER A 231 -6.21 3.16 -10.79
N MET A 232 -5.88 3.48 -9.54
CA MET A 232 -6.86 3.85 -8.51
C MET A 232 -7.54 5.19 -8.80
N ASP A 233 -6.85 6.10 -9.50
CA ASP A 233 -7.38 7.42 -9.86
C ASP A 233 -8.28 7.36 -11.11
N THR A 234 -7.95 6.49 -12.07
CA THR A 234 -8.60 6.43 -13.39
C THR A 234 -9.77 5.44 -13.46
N SER A 235 -9.68 4.33 -12.74
CA SER A 235 -10.73 3.32 -12.67
C SER A 235 -10.87 2.83 -11.22
N PRO A 236 -11.66 3.54 -10.39
CA PRO A 236 -11.78 3.24 -8.97
C PRO A 236 -12.57 1.95 -8.73
N VAL A 237 -12.03 1.07 -7.89
CA VAL A 237 -12.71 -0.13 -7.38
C VAL A 237 -12.61 -0.15 -5.85
N GLU A 238 -13.52 -0.87 -5.20
CA GLU A 238 -13.53 -0.97 -3.74
C GLU A 238 -12.42 -1.90 -3.21
N ASN A 239 -12.01 -2.91 -3.96
CA ASN A 239 -11.00 -3.88 -3.53
C ASN A 239 -10.01 -4.19 -4.65
N LEU A 240 -8.72 -4.16 -4.31
CA LEU A 240 -7.64 -4.65 -5.16
C LEU A 240 -7.13 -5.96 -4.61
N VAL A 241 -6.96 -6.98 -5.46
CA VAL A 241 -6.40 -8.28 -5.08
C VAL A 241 -5.17 -8.55 -5.94
N LEU A 242 -4.02 -8.79 -5.32
CA LEU A 242 -2.75 -9.08 -5.99
C LEU A 242 -2.38 -10.55 -5.73
N VAL A 243 -2.47 -11.39 -6.75
CA VAL A 243 -2.08 -12.81 -6.69
C VAL A 243 -0.63 -12.94 -7.16
N THR A 244 0.27 -13.25 -6.22
CA THR A 244 1.72 -13.13 -6.39
C THR A 244 2.47 -14.14 -5.50
N HIS A 245 3.68 -13.81 -5.07
CA HIS A 245 4.65 -14.71 -4.46
C HIS A 245 5.15 -14.21 -3.09
N GLY A 246 5.93 -15.05 -2.42
CA GLY A 246 6.23 -14.88 -1.01
C GLY A 246 7.12 -13.67 -0.72
N LEU A 247 8.25 -13.55 -1.43
CA LEU A 247 9.16 -12.42 -1.23
C LEU A 247 8.51 -11.13 -1.73
N LEU A 248 7.81 -11.17 -2.86
CA LEU A 248 7.18 -9.99 -3.42
C LEU A 248 6.19 -9.35 -2.46
N MET A 249 5.38 -10.13 -1.73
CA MET A 249 4.45 -9.58 -0.74
C MET A 249 5.17 -8.80 0.36
N ARG A 250 6.32 -9.30 0.84
CA ARG A 250 7.13 -8.61 1.85
C ARG A 250 7.72 -7.32 1.29
N ILE A 251 8.24 -7.35 0.07
CA ILE A 251 8.82 -6.18 -0.59
C ILE A 251 7.73 -5.15 -0.93
N PHE A 252 6.53 -5.57 -1.31
CA PHE A 252 5.39 -4.67 -1.47
C PHE A 252 5.08 -3.93 -0.18
N CYS A 253 5.06 -4.65 0.96
CA CYS A 253 4.91 -4.03 2.27
C CYS A 253 6.08 -3.11 2.61
N MET A 254 7.32 -3.49 2.28
CA MET A 254 8.49 -2.64 2.47
C MET A 254 8.40 -1.31 1.70
N VAL A 255 8.09 -1.37 0.40
CA VAL A 255 7.88 -0.19 -0.47
C VAL A 255 6.74 0.68 0.05
N TYR A 256 5.61 0.07 0.42
CA TYR A 256 4.43 0.82 0.82
C TYR A 256 4.56 1.44 2.22
N PHE A 257 5.04 0.67 3.19
CA PHE A 257 5.12 1.07 4.59
C PHE A 257 6.40 1.81 4.96
N HIS A 258 7.41 1.80 4.08
CA HIS A 258 8.78 2.25 4.36
C HIS A 258 9.42 1.44 5.48
N TRP A 259 9.31 0.11 5.39
CA TRP A 259 10.10 -0.75 6.27
C TRP A 259 11.58 -0.58 5.94
N THR A 260 12.42 -0.61 6.97
CA THR A 260 13.86 -0.72 6.79
C THR A 260 14.20 -2.09 6.21
N VAL A 261 15.43 -2.25 5.68
CA VAL A 261 15.89 -3.57 5.21
C VAL A 261 15.86 -4.59 6.33
N GLY A 262 16.37 -4.25 7.52
CA GLY A 262 16.34 -5.15 8.68
C GLY A 262 14.92 -5.53 9.11
N GLU A 263 14.01 -4.55 9.19
CA GLU A 263 12.60 -4.81 9.47
C GLU A 263 11.97 -5.76 8.44
N CYS A 264 12.25 -5.56 7.15
CA CYS A 264 11.78 -6.44 6.09
C CYS A 264 12.34 -7.86 6.25
N GLU A 265 13.64 -8.00 6.54
CA GLU A 265 14.33 -9.29 6.68
C GLU A 265 13.79 -10.16 7.84
N GLU A 266 13.37 -9.54 8.93
CA GLU A 266 12.74 -10.20 10.08
C GLU A 266 11.27 -10.63 9.85
N VAL A 267 10.61 -10.11 8.83
CA VAL A 267 9.26 -10.56 8.44
C VAL A 267 9.37 -11.90 7.73
N TRP A 268 8.59 -12.89 8.17
CA TRP A 268 8.60 -14.20 7.53
C TRP A 268 7.79 -14.23 6.24
N ASN A 269 8.23 -15.06 5.29
CA ASN A 269 7.47 -15.31 4.07
C ASN A 269 6.05 -15.83 4.41
N PRO A 270 5.01 -15.31 3.73
CA PRO A 270 3.65 -15.82 3.86
C PRO A 270 3.60 -17.30 3.45
N SER A 271 2.71 -18.09 4.06
CA SER A 271 2.48 -19.49 3.66
C SER A 271 1.76 -19.53 2.31
N ASN A 272 1.71 -20.71 1.67
CA ASN A 272 0.94 -20.87 0.43
C ASN A 272 -0.53 -20.47 0.64
N CYS A 273 -1.08 -19.71 -0.31
CA CYS A 273 -2.43 -19.10 -0.23
C CYS A 273 -2.70 -18.27 1.04
N GLU A 274 -1.66 -17.83 1.75
CA GLU A 274 -1.82 -16.87 2.83
C GLU A 274 -2.20 -15.51 2.23
N VAL A 275 -3.23 -14.91 2.83
CA VAL A 275 -3.82 -13.63 2.42
C VAL A 275 -3.40 -12.57 3.42
N TRP A 276 -2.82 -11.46 2.97
CA TRP A 276 -2.55 -10.28 3.79
C TRP A 276 -3.47 -9.15 3.35
N ALA A 277 -4.22 -8.55 4.29
CA ALA A 277 -5.14 -7.47 3.99
C ALA A 277 -4.59 -6.13 4.49
N LEU A 278 -4.50 -5.18 3.58
CA LEU A 278 -4.23 -3.78 3.87
C LEU A 278 -5.56 -3.03 3.76
N GLU A 279 -6.00 -2.41 4.85
CA GLU A 279 -7.27 -1.71 4.92
C GLU A 279 -7.07 -0.20 4.96
N LYS A 280 -7.93 0.52 4.24
CA LYS A 280 -7.92 1.97 4.17
C LYS A 280 -8.11 2.57 5.56
N ALA A 281 -7.12 3.31 6.04
CA ALA A 281 -7.14 3.99 7.33
C ALA A 281 -7.64 5.42 7.16
N MET A 282 -8.64 5.79 7.97
CA MET A 282 -9.22 7.14 8.02
C MET A 282 -8.93 7.76 9.40
N ALA A 283 -8.63 9.05 9.44
CA ALA A 283 -8.51 9.84 10.67
C ALA A 283 -9.32 11.14 10.55
N GLN A 284 -9.41 11.93 11.62
CA GLN A 284 -10.14 13.21 11.66
C GLN A 284 -9.69 14.19 10.56
N GLY A 285 -8.46 14.04 10.03
CA GLY A 285 -7.94 14.81 8.90
C GLY A 285 -7.92 14.07 7.55
N GLY A 286 -8.79 13.08 7.34
CA GLY A 286 -8.94 12.37 6.06
C GLY A 286 -8.18 11.04 5.98
N TYR A 287 -7.92 10.60 4.75
CA TYR A 287 -7.21 9.34 4.48
C TYR A 287 -5.77 9.41 4.99
N ARG A 288 -5.30 8.35 5.66
CA ARG A 288 -3.95 8.25 6.23
C ARG A 288 -3.08 7.20 5.56
N GLY A 289 -3.56 6.61 4.48
CA GLY A 289 -2.94 5.44 3.87
C GLY A 289 -3.71 4.16 4.17
N TYR A 290 -3.06 3.04 3.93
CA TYR A 290 -3.52 1.73 4.33
C TYR A 290 -2.77 1.30 5.60
N ARG A 291 -3.46 0.49 6.40
CA ARG A 291 -2.89 -0.22 7.54
C ARG A 291 -2.94 -1.71 7.25
N LEU A 292 -1.88 -2.42 7.60
CA LEU A 292 -1.82 -3.87 7.59
C LEU A 292 -2.75 -4.42 8.67
N ALA A 293 -3.95 -4.86 8.27
CA ALA A 293 -4.99 -5.32 9.18
C ALA A 293 -4.71 -6.72 9.73
N GLY A 294 -3.93 -7.50 8.99
CA GLY A 294 -3.43 -8.81 9.42
C GLY A 294 -3.37 -9.79 8.27
N ARG A 295 -3.42 -11.07 8.62
CA ARG A 295 -3.31 -12.19 7.69
C ARG A 295 -4.30 -13.31 7.95
N TRP A 296 -4.62 -14.05 6.92
CA TRP A 296 -5.38 -15.29 6.99
C TRP A 296 -4.61 -16.42 6.31
N ARG A 297 -4.64 -17.61 6.88
CA ARG A 297 -4.05 -18.83 6.31
C ARG A 297 -5.13 -19.84 5.98
N PRO A 298 -5.00 -20.60 4.88
CA PRO A 298 -5.82 -21.77 4.65
C PRO A 298 -5.73 -22.74 5.82
N SER A 299 -6.89 -23.17 6.32
CA SER A 299 -7.02 -24.06 7.48
C SER A 299 -8.30 -24.89 7.31
N PRO A 300 -8.27 -26.20 7.61
CA PRO A 300 -9.49 -27.04 7.59
C PRO A 300 -10.58 -26.55 8.54
N LEU A 301 -10.20 -25.87 9.64
CA LEU A 301 -11.13 -25.39 10.67
C LEU A 301 -11.65 -23.97 10.39
N GLY A 302 -11.42 -23.45 9.19
CA GLY A 302 -11.57 -22.03 8.91
C GLY A 302 -10.53 -21.19 9.67
N GLY A 303 -10.64 -19.86 9.56
CA GLY A 303 -9.69 -18.95 10.18
C GLY A 303 -10.19 -17.53 10.30
N ARG A 304 -9.75 -16.83 11.35
CA ARG A 304 -9.86 -15.38 11.49
C ARG A 304 -8.54 -14.72 11.11
N PHE A 305 -8.58 -13.41 10.91
CA PHE A 305 -7.37 -12.62 10.76
C PHE A 305 -6.49 -12.75 12.00
N LYS A 306 -5.22 -13.04 11.77
CA LYS A 306 -4.16 -13.14 12.78
C LYS A 306 -3.08 -12.11 12.49
N GLU A 307 -2.24 -11.86 13.48
CA GLU A 307 -1.04 -11.02 13.31
C GLU A 307 -0.03 -11.66 12.37
N ILE A 308 0.71 -10.81 11.66
CA ILE A 308 1.86 -11.21 10.83
C ILE A 308 3.03 -11.53 11.75
N ARG A 309 3.80 -12.55 11.36
CA ARG A 309 4.90 -13.08 12.15
C ARG A 309 6.18 -12.31 11.87
N PHE A 310 6.87 -11.95 12.94
CA PHE A 310 8.09 -11.16 12.97
C PHE A 310 9.14 -11.80 13.88
N GLY A 311 10.41 -11.47 13.65
CA GLY A 311 11.55 -11.91 14.44
C GLY A 311 11.91 -13.39 14.24
N ASP A 312 13.04 -13.79 14.83
CA ASP A 312 13.69 -15.08 14.55
C ASP A 312 12.83 -16.31 14.85
N LYS A 313 11.99 -16.24 15.90
CA LYS A 313 11.21 -17.39 16.39
C LYS A 313 9.77 -17.47 15.89
N LYS A 314 9.35 -16.62 14.94
CA LYS A 314 7.98 -16.62 14.35
C LYS A 314 6.82 -16.42 15.35
N ASN A 315 7.12 -15.99 16.57
CA ASN A 315 6.16 -15.86 17.66
C ASN A 315 5.83 -14.40 17.99
N THR A 316 6.60 -13.45 17.48
CA THR A 316 6.40 -12.03 17.73
C THR A 316 5.43 -11.45 16.69
N PRO A 317 4.42 -10.66 17.10
CA PRO A 317 3.63 -9.86 16.18
C PRO A 317 4.48 -8.73 15.60
N LEU A 318 4.07 -8.17 14.46
CA LEU A 318 4.69 -6.95 13.94
C LEU A 318 4.60 -5.80 14.95
N TRP A 319 5.66 -5.01 15.02
CA TRP A 319 5.64 -3.74 15.73
C TRP A 319 4.54 -2.81 15.19
N ASN A 320 3.93 -1.99 16.05
CA ASN A 320 2.82 -1.13 15.65
C ASN A 320 3.20 -0.17 14.52
N HIS A 321 4.43 0.35 14.51
CA HIS A 321 4.91 1.25 13.46
C HIS A 321 5.09 0.56 12.10
N MET A 322 5.25 -0.77 12.07
CA MET A 322 5.35 -1.53 10.82
C MET A 322 3.98 -1.78 10.16
N LYS A 323 2.88 -1.55 10.89
CA LYS A 323 1.53 -1.79 10.37
C LYS A 323 0.99 -0.62 9.54
N CYS A 324 1.64 0.54 9.57
CA CYS A 324 1.19 1.77 8.91
C CYS A 324 2.33 2.42 8.14
N ARG A 325 2.00 3.24 7.14
CA ARG A 325 3.01 3.95 6.35
C ARG A 325 3.74 4.97 7.21
N ARG A 326 5.07 4.88 7.28
CA ARG A 326 5.89 5.87 8.00
C ARG A 326 6.09 7.12 7.14
N GLY A 327 6.01 8.28 7.79
CA GLY A 327 6.53 9.53 7.24
C GLY A 327 8.03 9.63 7.47
N PRO A 328 8.67 10.72 7.02
CA PRO A 328 10.04 11.04 7.40
C PRO A 328 10.17 11.02 8.93
N ARG A 329 11.27 10.45 9.42
CA ARG A 329 11.61 10.54 10.85
C ARG A 329 12.11 11.96 11.12
N VAL A 330 11.56 12.61 12.15
CA VAL A 330 12.03 13.92 12.60
C VAL A 330 13.05 13.67 13.71
N LEU A 331 14.25 14.17 13.51
CA LEU A 331 15.38 14.02 14.41
C LEU A 331 16.04 15.37 14.58
N THR A 332 16.56 15.65 15.78
CA THR A 332 17.35 16.85 16.07
C THR A 332 18.83 16.46 16.03
N PRO A 333 19.62 16.92 15.04
CA PRO A 333 21.05 16.63 14.98
C PRO A 333 21.76 17.04 16.28
N GLY A 334 22.61 16.16 16.81
CA GLY A 334 23.31 16.35 18.09
C GLY A 334 22.64 15.71 19.30
N ASP A 335 21.38 15.29 19.18
CA ASP A 335 20.74 14.43 20.19
C ASP A 335 21.28 13.00 20.08
N ARG A 336 21.91 12.51 21.15
CA ARG A 336 22.48 11.14 21.21
C ARG A 336 21.41 10.05 21.21
N SER A 337 20.15 10.38 21.49
CA SER A 337 19.03 9.42 21.42
C SER A 337 18.86 8.80 20.03
N ILE A 338 19.41 9.42 18.97
CA ILE A 338 19.43 8.86 17.62
C ILE A 338 20.26 7.58 17.53
N LEU A 339 21.32 7.44 18.33
CA LEU A 339 22.16 6.24 18.35
C LEU A 339 21.47 5.08 19.07
N ASP A 340 20.40 5.36 19.83
CA ASP A 340 19.56 4.33 20.46
C ASP A 340 18.54 3.75 19.47
N ASP A 341 18.41 4.33 18.26
CA ASP A 341 17.62 3.74 17.19
C ASP A 341 18.29 2.42 16.74
N PRO A 342 17.53 1.31 16.64
CA PRO A 342 18.06 0.02 16.18
C PRO A 342 18.82 0.08 14.86
N MET A 343 18.49 1.06 13.99
CA MET A 343 19.19 1.27 12.73
C MET A 343 20.63 1.80 12.93
N PHE A 344 20.88 2.60 13.96
CA PHE A 344 22.17 3.26 14.19
C PHE A 344 22.95 2.66 15.37
N THR A 345 22.39 1.67 16.08
CA THR A 345 23.03 1.03 17.24
C THR A 345 24.39 0.43 16.88
N HIS A 346 24.57 -0.08 15.66
CA HIS A 346 25.83 -0.64 15.18
C HIS A 346 26.90 0.43 14.85
N LEU A 347 26.53 1.71 14.81
CA LEU A 347 27.46 2.83 14.64
C LEU A 347 27.96 3.38 15.98
N GLN A 348 27.45 2.87 17.11
CA GLN A 348 28.01 3.20 18.41
C GLN A 348 29.43 2.62 18.50
N PRO A 349 30.45 3.44 18.84
CA PRO A 349 31.80 2.92 19.04
C PRO A 349 31.78 1.86 20.15
N PRO A 350 32.51 0.74 20.00
CA PRO A 350 32.41 -0.42 20.89
C PRO A 350 32.77 -0.15 22.36
N ASP A 351 33.34 1.00 22.71
CA ASP A 351 33.74 1.36 24.07
C ASP A 351 33.47 2.84 24.40
N GLN A 352 32.22 3.19 24.70
CA GLN A 352 31.96 4.30 25.63
C GLN A 352 31.17 3.77 26.82
N PRO A 353 31.61 4.01 28.06
CA PRO A 353 30.89 3.54 29.24
C PRO A 353 29.49 4.13 29.22
N VAL A 354 28.49 3.25 29.14
CA VAL A 354 27.09 3.60 29.37
C VAL A 354 27.02 4.24 30.74
N ALA A 355 26.72 5.54 30.80
CA ALA A 355 26.48 6.22 32.07
C ALA A 355 25.41 5.41 32.81
N PRO A 356 25.62 5.07 34.09
CA PRO A 356 24.71 4.19 34.81
C PRO A 356 23.30 4.80 34.75
N VAL A 357 22.35 4.01 34.25
CA VAL A 357 20.92 4.35 34.29
C VAL A 357 20.59 4.65 35.74
N GLU A 358 20.35 5.92 36.04
CA GLU A 358 19.92 6.37 37.36
C GLU A 358 18.56 5.73 37.59
N LYS A 359 18.53 4.60 38.29
CA LYS A 359 17.30 3.98 38.76
C LYS A 359 16.60 5.04 39.60
N GLN A 360 15.55 5.66 39.05
CA GLN A 360 14.60 6.43 39.84
C GLN A 360 14.13 5.51 40.99
N ARG A 361 14.72 5.71 42.17
CA ARG A 361 14.19 5.17 43.42
C ARG A 361 12.79 5.73 43.53
N ARG A 362 11.78 4.89 43.32
CA ARG A 362 10.41 5.16 43.76
C ARG A 362 10.48 5.43 45.26
N ARG A 363 10.48 6.71 45.65
CA ARG A 363 10.16 7.11 47.02
C ARG A 363 8.69 6.76 47.21
N HIS A 364 8.42 5.65 47.87
CA HIS A 364 7.14 5.44 48.52
C HIS A 364 7.01 6.51 49.61
N HIS A 365 6.26 7.57 49.33
CA HIS A 365 5.69 8.41 50.38
C HIS A 365 4.57 7.60 51.03
N LEU A 366 4.89 7.02 52.19
CA LEU A 366 3.92 6.71 53.22
C LEU A 366 3.55 8.05 53.87
N GLU A 367 2.45 8.65 53.43
CA GLU A 367 1.77 9.69 54.20
C GLU A 367 1.04 9.01 55.36
N THR A 368 1.65 9.07 56.53
CA THR A 368 0.95 8.95 57.81
C THR A 368 0.26 10.29 58.10
N GLY A 369 -1.04 10.38 57.79
CA GLY A 369 -1.93 11.41 58.31
C GLY A 369 -2.82 10.78 59.38
N GLY A 370 -2.54 11.06 60.65
CA GLY A 370 -3.44 10.78 61.76
C GLY A 370 -4.09 12.09 62.22
N LEU A 371 -5.42 12.07 62.31
CA LEU A 371 -6.36 13.09 62.80
C LEU A 371 -6.40 14.44 62.07
#